data_AF-A0A524HRG4-F1
#
_entry.id   AF-A0A524HRG4-F1
#
_cell.length_a   1.000
_cell.length_b   1.000
_cell.length_c   1.000
_cell.angle_alpha   90.00
_cell.angle_beta   90.00
_cell.angle_gamma   90.00
#
_symmetry.space_group_name_H-M   'P 1'
#
loop_
_entity.id
_entity.type
_entity.pdbx_description
1 polymer ?
#
loop_
_entity_poly.entity_id
_entity_poly.type
_entity_poly.pdbx_seq_one_letter_code
_entity_poly.pdbx_strand_id
1 'polypeptide(L)'
;MSKPLRMLLIFLLIDAVAVGVYFLVKGSGSGSGADPTKDFAWTTMDTYYQPVTELEESIKADYEEKGLLPFQFRNYGRNAAVLKKFRGSKLVGAGVSVLEMTFKGLEDWAIVDVWIKGENNREIRRTVLYILHENAWKVADSGRLVD
;
A
#
# COMPACT_ATOMS: atom_id res chain seq x y z
N MET A 1 -46.12 7.23 -14.57
CA MET A 1 -45.00 6.28 -14.33
C MET A 1 -45.36 5.41 -13.13
N SER A 2 -45.39 4.09 -13.27
CA SER A 2 -45.80 3.21 -12.17
C SER A 2 -44.72 3.20 -11.07
N LYS A 3 -45.13 3.16 -9.80
CA LYS A 3 -44.23 3.05 -8.64
C LYS A 3 -43.15 1.96 -8.79
N PRO A 4 -43.45 0.75 -9.31
CA PRO A 4 -42.42 -0.27 -9.52
C PRO A 4 -41.38 0.12 -10.59
N LEU A 5 -41.79 0.79 -11.67
CA LEU A 5 -40.87 1.22 -12.74
C LEU A 5 -39.87 2.28 -12.23
N ARG A 6 -40.31 3.15 -11.31
CA ARG A 6 -39.44 4.17 -10.70
C ARG A 6 -38.40 3.56 -9.76
N MET A 7 -38.75 2.52 -9.00
CA MET A 7 -37.79 1.80 -8.16
C MET A 7 -36.73 1.06 -9.00
N LEU A 8 -37.14 0.41 -10.08
CA LEU A 8 -36.21 -0.32 -10.95
C LEU A 8 -35.17 0.62 -11.59
N LEU A 9 -35.58 1.81 -12.00
CA LEU A 9 -34.68 2.82 -12.55
C LEU A 9 -33.68 3.36 -11.52
N ILE A 10 -34.11 3.55 -10.26
CA ILE A 10 -33.21 4.00 -9.19
C ILE A 10 -32.14 2.93 -8.92
N PHE A 11 -32.54 1.66 -8.89
CA PHE A 11 -31.60 0.56 -8.67
C PHE A 11 -30.57 0.46 -9.81
N LEU A 12 -31.02 0.58 -11.05
CA LEU A 12 -30.15 0.57 -12.23
C LEU A 12 -29.22 1.78 -12.28
N LEU A 13 -29.69 2.96 -11.83
CA LEU A 13 -28.86 4.16 -11.71
C LEU A 13 -27.75 3.97 -10.66
N ILE A 14 -28.06 3.40 -9.50
CA ILE A 14 -27.08 3.13 -8.44
C ILE A 14 -26.03 2.13 -8.93
N ASP A 15 -26.46 1.07 -9.62
CA ASP A 15 -25.55 0.05 -10.14
C ASP A 15 -24.65 0.62 -11.25
N ALA A 16 -25.19 1.45 -12.14
CA ALA A 16 -24.41 2.16 -13.16
C ALA A 16 -23.40 3.15 -12.55
N VAL A 17 -23.76 3.81 -11.44
CA VAL A 17 -22.84 4.68 -10.69
C VAL A 17 -21.74 3.86 -10.01
N ALA A 18 -22.05 2.71 -9.41
CA ALA A 18 -21.06 1.83 -8.80
C ALA A 18 -20.06 1.28 -9.85
N VAL A 19 -20.56 0.86 -11.01
CA VAL A 19 -19.73 0.43 -12.14
C VAL A 19 -18.92 1.61 -12.69
N GLY A 20 -19.52 2.79 -12.83
CA GLY A 20 -18.83 4.00 -13.26
C GLY A 20 -17.66 4.39 -12.35
N VAL A 21 -17.87 4.38 -11.02
CA VAL A 21 -16.81 4.65 -10.03
C VAL A 21 -15.71 3.59 -10.10
N TYR A 22 -16.08 2.32 -10.23
CA TYR A 22 -15.11 1.22 -10.35
C TYR A 22 -14.23 1.35 -11.61
N PHE A 23 -14.83 1.72 -12.75
CA PHE A 23 -14.08 1.95 -14.00
C PHE A 23 -13.32 3.28 -14.03
N LEU A 24 -13.72 4.29 -13.26
CA LEU A 24 -12.96 5.54 -13.12
C LEU A 24 -11.68 5.33 -12.27
N VAL A 25 -11.77 4.51 -11.22
CA VAL A 25 -10.60 4.10 -10.41
C VAL A 25 -9.68 3.14 -11.20
N LYS A 26 -10.25 2.28 -12.05
CA LYS A 26 -9.48 1.29 -12.83
C LYS A 26 -8.96 1.81 -14.18
N GLY A 27 -9.58 2.85 -14.73
CA GLY A 27 -9.34 3.37 -16.09
C GLY A 27 -8.34 4.53 -16.20
N SER A 28 -7.86 5.09 -15.09
CA SER A 28 -6.88 6.19 -15.09
C SER A 28 -5.42 5.73 -15.26
N GLY A 29 -5.18 4.43 -15.51
CA GLY A 29 -3.86 3.81 -15.55
C GLY A 29 -3.10 3.85 -16.88
N SER A 30 -3.46 4.72 -17.84
CA SER A 30 -2.71 4.83 -19.10
C SER A 30 -2.53 6.28 -19.54
N GLY A 31 -1.54 6.97 -18.97
CA GLY A 31 -1.16 8.31 -19.40
C GLY A 31 0.02 8.89 -18.62
N SER A 32 1.22 8.78 -19.20
CA SER A 32 2.35 9.71 -19.10
C SER A 32 2.70 10.34 -17.72
N GLY A 33 3.81 9.89 -17.12
CA GLY A 33 4.67 10.74 -16.28
C GLY A 33 4.16 11.15 -14.89
N ALA A 34 2.99 10.71 -14.45
CA ALA A 34 2.53 10.96 -13.08
C ALA A 34 3.36 10.15 -12.08
N ASP A 35 3.92 10.83 -11.08
CA ASP A 35 4.62 10.19 -9.97
C ASP A 35 3.65 9.27 -9.20
N PRO A 36 3.91 7.95 -9.15
CA PRO A 36 3.00 6.96 -8.61
C PRO A 36 2.83 7.04 -7.09
N THR A 37 3.54 7.96 -6.42
CA THR A 37 3.45 8.18 -4.97
C THR A 37 2.55 9.36 -4.57
N LYS A 38 2.13 10.20 -5.53
CA LYS A 38 1.45 11.48 -5.25
C LYS A 38 0.12 11.37 -4.52
N ASP A 39 -0.64 10.32 -4.78
CA ASP A 39 -1.98 10.15 -4.23
C ASP A 39 -1.96 9.50 -2.84
N PHE A 40 -0.78 9.17 -2.31
CA PHE A 40 -0.62 8.49 -1.02
C PHE A 40 -0.25 9.48 0.08
N ALA A 41 -1.17 9.69 1.02
CA ALA A 41 -1.00 10.58 2.16
C ALA A 41 -0.23 9.91 3.30
N TRP A 42 0.68 10.66 3.94
CA TRP A 42 1.30 10.23 5.19
C TRP A 42 0.25 10.10 6.29
N THR A 43 0.27 8.96 6.97
CA THR A 43 -0.60 8.68 8.11
C THR A 43 0.25 8.43 9.34
N THR A 44 -0.18 8.91 10.51
CA THR A 44 0.48 8.61 11.78
C THR A 44 -0.05 7.28 12.32
N MET A 45 0.86 6.35 12.58
CA MET A 45 0.60 5.13 13.32
C MET A 45 1.06 5.34 14.77
N ASP A 46 0.09 5.45 15.68
CA ASP A 46 0.27 5.60 17.11
C ASP A 46 -0.46 4.48 17.87
N THR A 47 -0.53 4.55 19.19
CA THR A 47 -1.21 3.54 20.03
C THR A 47 -2.71 3.42 19.74
N TYR A 48 -3.35 4.50 19.28
CA TYR A 48 -4.80 4.57 19.03
C TYR A 48 -5.17 4.26 17.58
N TYR A 49 -4.19 4.25 16.68
CA TYR A 49 -4.35 3.91 15.28
C TYR A 49 -5.07 2.56 15.14
N GLN A 50 -6.14 2.54 14.34
CA GLN A 50 -6.91 1.34 14.01
C GLN A 50 -6.45 0.81 12.65
N PRO A 51 -5.73 -0.33 12.60
CA PRO A 51 -5.31 -0.93 11.34
C PRO A 51 -6.49 -1.25 10.44
N VAL A 52 -6.35 -0.96 9.15
CA VAL A 52 -7.37 -1.27 8.13
C VAL A 52 -7.07 -2.61 7.45
N THR A 53 -5.82 -3.05 7.50
CA THR A 53 -5.34 -4.29 6.85
C THR A 53 -4.51 -5.15 7.81
N GLU A 54 -4.44 -6.45 7.54
CA GLU A 54 -3.59 -7.40 8.28
C GLU A 54 -2.10 -7.00 8.25
N LEU A 55 -1.65 -6.40 7.15
CA LEU A 55 -0.30 -5.85 7.05
C LEU A 55 -0.09 -4.71 8.05
N GLU A 56 -1.03 -3.76 8.11
CA GLU A 56 -0.93 -2.64 9.05
C GLU A 56 -0.99 -3.10 10.50
N GLU A 57 -1.78 -4.14 10.79
CA GLU A 57 -1.80 -4.78 12.11
C GLU A 57 -0.44 -5.39 12.45
N SER A 58 0.14 -6.16 11.51
CA SER A 58 1.47 -6.74 11.68
C SER A 58 2.56 -5.69 11.87
N ILE A 59 2.52 -4.60 11.10
CA ILE A 59 3.47 -3.49 11.23
C ILE A 59 3.30 -2.79 12.58
N LYS A 60 2.05 -2.48 12.98
CA LYS A 60 1.79 -1.82 14.27
C LYS A 60 2.33 -2.67 15.42
N ALA A 61 2.03 -3.96 15.44
CA ALA A 61 2.49 -4.88 16.47
C ALA A 61 4.03 -4.93 16.56
N ASP A 62 4.73 -5.07 15.43
CA ASP A 62 6.19 -5.11 15.39
C ASP A 62 6.84 -3.82 15.89
N TYR A 63 6.28 -2.66 15.54
CA TYR A 63 6.80 -1.36 15.96
C TYR A 63 6.44 -1.01 17.41
N GLU A 64 5.28 -1.48 17.88
CA GLU A 64 4.86 -1.36 19.28
C GLU A 64 5.77 -2.19 20.20
N GLU A 65 6.07 -3.44 19.82
CA GLU A 65 7.01 -4.31 20.54
C GLU A 65 8.42 -3.69 20.62
N LYS A 66 8.84 -3.00 19.56
CA LYS A 66 10.13 -2.29 19.50
C LYS A 66 10.15 -0.94 20.21
N GLY A 67 9.02 -0.47 20.73
CA GLY A 67 8.91 0.86 21.34
C GLY A 67 9.15 2.01 20.36
N LEU A 68 8.80 1.82 19.08
CA LEU A 68 9.03 2.78 17.98
C LEU A 68 7.77 3.57 17.59
N LEU A 69 6.67 3.44 18.34
CA LEU A 69 5.49 4.29 18.20
C LEU A 69 5.72 5.65 18.88
N PRO A 70 5.15 6.75 18.34
CA PRO A 70 4.46 6.84 17.06
C PRO A 70 5.42 7.02 15.88
N PHE A 71 5.01 6.60 14.69
CA PHE A 71 5.73 6.88 13.44
C PHE A 71 4.78 7.25 12.31
N GLN A 72 5.30 7.87 11.24
CA GLN A 72 4.53 8.15 10.04
C GLN A 72 4.76 7.07 8.98
N PHE A 73 3.71 6.70 8.26
CA PHE A 73 3.82 5.73 7.18
C PHE A 73 2.98 6.10 5.95
N ARG A 74 3.35 5.53 4.81
CA ARG A 74 2.57 5.53 3.57
C ARG A 74 2.53 4.13 3.01
N ASN A 75 1.33 3.54 2.96
CA ASN A 75 1.11 2.22 2.42
C ASN A 75 0.77 2.32 0.92
N TYR A 76 1.70 1.91 0.07
CA TYR A 76 1.48 1.89 -1.39
C TYR A 76 0.86 0.57 -1.86
N GLY A 77 0.71 -0.42 -0.96
CA GLY A 77 0.20 -1.75 -1.27
C GLY A 77 0.93 -2.41 -2.44
N ARG A 78 0.16 -3.07 -3.31
CA ARG A 78 0.61 -3.78 -4.51
C ARG A 78 0.87 -2.87 -5.72
N ASN A 79 1.26 -1.61 -5.51
CA ASN A 79 1.48 -0.68 -6.62
C ASN A 79 2.76 -1.04 -7.40
N ALA A 80 2.59 -1.70 -8.55
CA ALA A 80 3.69 -2.16 -9.40
C ALA A 80 4.58 -1.01 -9.94
N ALA A 81 4.03 0.19 -10.11
CA ALA A 81 4.80 1.36 -10.53
C ALA A 81 5.74 1.84 -9.41
N VAL A 82 5.26 1.83 -8.15
CA VAL A 82 6.10 2.12 -6.98
C VAL A 82 7.16 1.02 -6.79
N LEU A 83 6.79 -0.26 -6.94
CA LEU A 83 7.74 -1.38 -6.86
C LEU A 83 8.90 -1.23 -7.87
N LYS A 84 8.61 -0.83 -9.12
CA LYS A 84 9.66 -0.55 -10.12
C LYS A 84 10.62 0.57 -9.72
N LYS A 85 10.18 1.53 -8.90
CA LYS A 85 10.99 2.61 -8.33
C LYS A 85 11.72 2.20 -7.04
N PHE A 86 11.37 1.06 -6.44
CA PHE A 86 12.03 0.58 -5.24
C PHE A 86 13.49 0.21 -5.51
N ARG A 87 14.38 0.66 -4.64
CA ARG A 87 15.81 0.32 -4.65
C ARG A 87 16.18 -0.14 -3.24
N GLY A 88 16.00 -1.44 -3.01
CA GLY A 88 16.38 -2.12 -1.77
C GLY A 88 17.83 -2.59 -1.78
N SER A 89 18.25 -3.18 -0.67
CA SER A 89 19.60 -3.74 -0.50
C SER A 89 19.84 -5.00 -1.34
N LYS A 90 18.79 -5.79 -1.58
CA LYS A 90 18.81 -7.06 -2.33
C LYS A 90 17.99 -6.97 -3.62
N LEU A 91 16.94 -6.17 -3.63
CA LEU A 91 15.96 -6.06 -4.70
C LEU A 91 15.95 -4.64 -5.27
N VAL A 92 16.68 -4.47 -6.37
CA VAL A 92 16.87 -3.19 -7.04
C VAL A 92 15.99 -3.14 -8.29
N GLY A 93 14.92 -2.33 -8.25
CA GLY A 93 14.00 -2.17 -9.38
C GLY A 93 13.30 -3.46 -9.79
N ALA A 94 13.11 -4.36 -8.82
CA ALA A 94 12.43 -5.63 -9.04
C ALA A 94 11.02 -5.39 -9.61
N GLY A 95 10.62 -6.21 -10.56
CA GLY A 95 9.21 -6.32 -10.97
C GLY A 95 8.51 -7.40 -10.16
N VAL A 96 7.19 -7.51 -10.30
CA VAL A 96 6.38 -8.56 -9.65
C VAL A 96 6.93 -9.95 -9.97
N SER A 97 7.26 -10.23 -11.24
CA SER A 97 7.84 -11.52 -11.63
C SER A 97 9.16 -11.84 -10.93
N VAL A 98 9.97 -10.83 -10.61
CA VAL A 98 11.22 -11.04 -9.86
C VAL A 98 10.90 -11.45 -8.42
N LEU A 99 9.86 -10.86 -7.81
CA LEU A 99 9.41 -11.26 -6.47
C LEU A 99 8.92 -12.71 -6.46
N GLU A 100 8.07 -13.09 -7.41
CA GLU A 100 7.52 -14.45 -7.53
C GLU A 100 8.62 -15.50 -7.74
N MET A 101 9.67 -15.16 -8.51
CA MET A 101 10.82 -16.04 -8.71
C MET A 101 11.72 -16.14 -7.46
N THR A 102 11.85 -15.04 -6.71
CA THR A 102 12.73 -14.95 -5.54
C THR A 102 12.10 -15.62 -4.32
N PHE A 103 10.81 -15.38 -4.10
CA PHE A 103 10.04 -15.89 -2.97
C PHE A 103 9.07 -16.97 -3.48
N LYS A 104 9.54 -18.22 -3.52
CA LYS A 104 8.69 -19.35 -3.88
C LYS A 104 7.54 -19.46 -2.87
N GLY A 105 6.30 -19.46 -3.33
CA GLY A 105 5.14 -19.43 -2.44
C GLY A 105 4.76 -18.03 -1.94
N LEU A 106 5.17 -16.97 -2.66
CA LEU A 106 4.69 -15.62 -2.43
C LEU A 106 3.15 -15.57 -2.51
N GLU A 107 2.50 -15.20 -1.41
CA GLU A 107 1.05 -15.07 -1.32
C GLU A 107 0.60 -13.64 -1.65
N ASP A 108 1.29 -12.65 -1.09
CA ASP A 108 1.05 -11.22 -1.33
C ASP A 108 2.31 -10.38 -1.09
N TRP A 109 2.30 -9.11 -1.46
CA TRP A 109 3.39 -8.16 -1.24
C TRP A 109 2.89 -6.72 -1.13
N ALA A 110 3.68 -5.87 -0.46
CA ALA A 110 3.38 -4.45 -0.35
C ALA A 110 4.64 -3.60 -0.20
N ILE A 111 4.60 -2.38 -0.73
CA ILE A 111 5.61 -1.35 -0.46
C ILE A 111 5.06 -0.35 0.56
N VAL A 112 5.83 -0.07 1.61
CA VAL A 112 5.47 0.88 2.64
C VAL A 112 6.64 1.83 2.90
N ASP A 113 6.38 3.13 2.84
CA ASP A 113 7.31 4.13 3.37
C ASP A 113 7.08 4.29 4.87
N VAL A 114 8.16 4.38 5.62
CA VAL A 114 8.18 4.58 7.06
C VAL A 114 9.07 5.77 7.39
N TRP A 115 8.60 6.65 8.24
CA TRP A 115 9.33 7.81 8.76
C TRP A 115 9.21 7.88 10.29
N ILE A 116 10.34 7.70 10.96
CA ILE A 116 10.46 7.71 12.42
C ILE A 116 11.28 8.93 12.82
N LYS A 117 10.80 9.67 13.83
CA LYS A 117 11.56 10.76 14.45
C LYS A 117 12.16 10.26 15.76
N GLY A 118 13.48 10.10 15.80
CA GLY A 118 14.20 9.68 17.00
C GLY A 118 14.46 10.84 17.97
N GLU A 119 14.84 10.49 19.20
CA GLU A 119 15.00 11.42 20.34
C GLU A 119 16.02 12.55 20.11
N ASN A 120 17.05 12.31 19.30
CA ASN A 120 18.12 13.29 19.01
C ASN A 120 17.89 14.08 17.70
N ASN A 121 16.63 14.33 17.32
CA ASN A 121 16.27 14.93 16.02
C ASN A 121 16.78 14.12 14.81
N ARG A 122 17.12 12.84 15.04
CA ARG A 122 17.52 11.92 13.98
C ARG A 122 16.28 11.38 13.32
N GLU A 123 16.07 11.78 12.08
CA GLU A 123 14.97 11.26 11.27
C GLU A 123 15.44 10.03 10.48
N ILE A 124 14.69 8.94 10.61
CA ILE A 124 14.90 7.73 9.83
C ILE A 124 13.76 7.64 8.84
N ARG A 125 14.06 7.79 7.55
CA ARG A 125 13.11 7.56 6.47
C ARG A 125 13.58 6.37 5.64
N ARG A 126 12.70 5.40 5.44
CA ARG A 126 12.99 4.21 4.65
C ARG A 126 11.75 3.69 3.93
N THR A 127 11.98 3.07 2.79
CA THR A 127 10.97 2.28 2.09
C THR A 127 11.20 0.81 2.43
N VAL A 128 10.14 0.07 2.73
CA VAL A 128 10.18 -1.34 3.11
C VAL A 128 9.31 -2.14 2.14
N LEU A 129 9.87 -3.23 1.63
CA LEU A 129 9.11 -4.24 0.90
C LEU A 129 8.70 -5.33 1.88
N TYR A 130 7.39 -5.47 2.06
CA TYR A 130 6.78 -6.57 2.80
C TYR A 130 6.30 -7.65 1.84
N ILE A 131 6.42 -8.91 2.27
CA ILE A 131 5.87 -10.07 1.59
C ILE A 131 5.04 -10.88 2.57
N LEU A 132 3.96 -11.49 2.07
CA LEU A 132 3.20 -12.50 2.78
C LEU A 132 3.70 -13.86 2.29
N HIS A 133 4.18 -14.67 3.22
CA HIS A 133 4.70 -16.00 2.94
C HIS A 133 4.47 -16.92 4.14
N GLU A 134 3.83 -18.07 3.90
CA GLU A 134 3.36 -19.00 4.93
C GLU A 134 2.38 -18.31 5.89
N ASN A 135 1.43 -17.55 5.34
CA ASN A 135 0.40 -16.83 6.11
C ASN A 135 0.97 -15.86 7.16
N ALA A 136 2.18 -15.33 6.94
CA ALA A 136 2.83 -14.36 7.82
C ALA A 136 3.52 -13.24 7.02
N TRP A 137 3.23 -11.99 7.41
CA TRP A 137 3.89 -10.81 6.83
C TRP A 137 5.34 -10.71 7.33
N LYS A 138 6.27 -10.56 6.39
CA LYS A 138 7.71 -10.49 6.65
C LYS A 138 8.34 -9.34 5.86
N VAL A 139 9.39 -8.74 6.42
CA VAL A 139 10.22 -7.78 5.69
C VAL A 139 11.12 -8.53 4.71
N ALA A 140 10.88 -8.35 3.40
CA ALA A 140 11.71 -8.93 2.35
C ALA A 140 12.98 -8.11 2.10
N ASP A 141 12.83 -6.79 2.02
CA ASP A 141 13.94 -5.87 1.78
C ASP A 141 13.60 -4.45 2.26
N SER A 142 14.61 -3.61 2.36
CA SER A 142 14.46 -2.20 2.72
C SER A 142 15.43 -1.33 1.93
N GLY A 143 15.03 -0.09 1.69
CA GLY A 143 15.82 0.88 0.94
C GLY A 143 15.07 2.19 0.74
N ARG A 144 15.02 2.66 -0.51
CA ARG A 144 14.39 3.93 -0.89
C ARG A 144 13.65 3.81 -2.22
N LEU A 145 12.71 4.72 -2.46
CA LEU A 145 12.19 4.99 -3.79
C LEU A 145 13.15 5.93 -4.54
N VAL A 146 13.34 5.70 -5.84
CA VAL A 146 13.96 6.67 -6.74
C VAL A 146 12.91 7.55 -7.39
N ASP A 147 13.24 8.83 -7.56
CA ASP A 147 12.37 9.83 -8.19
C ASP A 147 12.12 9.53 -9.68
#